data_AF-A0AA44Y2A2-F1
#
_entry.id   AF-A0AA44Y2A2-F1
#
_cell.length_a   1.000
_cell.length_b   1.000
_cell.length_c   1.000
_cell.angle_alpha   90.00
_cell.angle_beta   90.00
_cell.angle_gamma   90.00
#
_symmetry.space_group_name_H-M   'P 1'
#
loop_
_entity.id
_entity.type
_entity.pdbx_description
1 polymer ?
#
loop_
_entity_poly.entity_id
_entity_poly.type
_entity_poly.pdbx_seq_one_letter_code
_entity_poly.pdbx_strand_id
1 'polypeptide(L)'
;MNTTYRTMLAGVLLLLAAGAAHAQSIDDKLRSQLRSTVQELRQLQDNQAQLQADKAAAEKQRDDALAQLKAAQAQLAAARGDTGAEAAAKRALAAERAAREQDARSLAKYKASYDDLLAVSRTRDAQHVQAQQDLAARDTQLKTCEAHNAALYRVGHEILDAYEHVGIGTFFASRQPFAQSARVRYDELAQRYGDALYAGKYDAAARAPAAAPASAAAASAASAGASAGASASGQ
;
A
#
# COMPACT_ATOMS: atom_id res chain seq x y z
N MET A 1 -29.92 -83.13 -138.58
CA MET A 1 -30.54 -82.01 -137.85
C MET A 1 -29.38 -81.25 -137.20
N ASN A 2 -28.72 -80.29 -137.86
CA ASN A 2 -29.08 -78.85 -137.94
C ASN A 2 -29.70 -78.39 -136.60
N THR A 3 -29.13 -77.50 -135.76
CA THR A 3 -28.31 -76.31 -136.05
C THR A 3 -27.72 -75.74 -134.73
N THR A 4 -26.39 -75.60 -134.68
CA THR A 4 -25.61 -74.39 -134.32
C THR A 4 -25.94 -73.60 -133.02
N TYR A 5 -25.11 -73.63 -131.96
CA TYR A 5 -23.75 -73.03 -131.82
C TYR A 5 -23.65 -71.51 -132.10
N ARG A 6 -24.50 -70.67 -131.50
CA ARG A 6 -24.31 -69.20 -131.48
C ARG A 6 -24.86 -68.55 -130.20
N THR A 7 -24.26 -68.78 -129.03
CA THR A 7 -24.30 -67.86 -127.86
C THR A 7 -23.41 -68.39 -126.71
N MET A 8 -22.15 -68.70 -126.99
CA MET A 8 -21.12 -68.92 -125.96
C MET A 8 -19.88 -68.09 -126.30
N LEU A 9 -19.99 -66.76 -126.23
CA LEU A 9 -18.82 -65.87 -126.31
C LEU A 9 -19.06 -64.46 -125.72
N ALA A 10 -19.98 -64.30 -124.76
CA ALA A 10 -20.31 -63.00 -124.16
C ALA A 10 -20.35 -62.98 -122.62
N GLY A 11 -19.83 -64.02 -121.95
CA GLY A 11 -19.90 -64.16 -120.49
C GLY A 11 -18.56 -64.11 -119.74
N VAL A 12 -17.42 -64.05 -120.45
CA VAL A 12 -16.07 -64.15 -119.83
C VAL A 12 -15.34 -62.80 -119.77
N LEU A 13 -15.87 -61.75 -120.42
CA LEU A 13 -15.26 -60.41 -120.37
C LEU A 13 -15.66 -59.55 -119.16
N LEU A 14 -16.58 -60.02 -118.30
CA LEU A 14 -17.06 -59.25 -117.15
C LEU A 14 -16.47 -59.67 -115.79
N LEU A 15 -15.48 -60.57 -115.79
CA LEU A 15 -14.84 -61.07 -114.56
C LEU A 15 -13.39 -60.57 -114.36
N LEU A 16 -12.88 -59.71 -115.26
CA LEU A 16 -11.55 -59.09 -115.12
C LEU A 16 -11.59 -57.63 -114.62
N ALA A 17 -12.77 -57.02 -114.45
CA ALA A 17 -12.92 -55.64 -113.99
C ALA A 17 -13.07 -55.48 -112.46
N ALA A 18 -13.26 -56.58 -111.72
CA ALA A 18 -13.45 -56.54 -110.26
C ALA A 18 -12.13 -56.44 -109.46
N GLY A 19 -10.96 -56.60 -110.11
CA GLY A 19 -9.65 -56.48 -109.45
C GLY A 19 -9.15 -55.04 -109.28
N ALA A 20 -9.69 -54.07 -110.02
CA ALA A 20 -9.20 -52.68 -110.00
C ALA A 20 -9.87 -51.81 -108.93
N ALA A 21 -11.07 -52.18 -108.44
CA ALA A 21 -11.82 -51.41 -107.46
C ALA A 21 -11.37 -51.63 -106.00
N HIS A 22 -10.62 -52.70 -105.72
CA HIS A 22 -10.05 -52.97 -104.39
C HIS A 22 -8.69 -52.29 -104.15
N ALA A 23 -7.99 -51.83 -105.20
CA ALA A 23 -6.74 -51.11 -105.06
C ALA A 23 -6.94 -49.61 -104.76
N GLN A 24 -7.96 -48.99 -105.36
CA GLN A 24 -8.29 -47.57 -105.16
C GLN A 24 -8.85 -47.29 -103.74
N SER A 25 -9.57 -48.24 -103.14
CA SER A 25 -10.16 -48.08 -101.80
C SER A 25 -9.14 -48.16 -100.65
N ILE A 26 -8.00 -48.84 -100.86
CA ILE A 26 -6.92 -48.96 -99.87
C ILE A 26 -6.12 -47.65 -99.81
N ASP A 27 -5.78 -47.07 -100.97
CA ASP A 27 -5.03 -45.81 -101.09
C ASP A 27 -5.79 -44.62 -100.47
N ASP A 28 -7.10 -44.52 -100.73
CA ASP A 28 -7.94 -43.47 -100.13
C ASP A 28 -8.08 -43.63 -98.61
N LYS A 29 -8.05 -44.87 -98.11
CA LYS A 29 -8.07 -45.16 -96.67
C LYS A 29 -6.74 -44.82 -95.99
N LEU A 30 -5.60 -45.04 -96.67
CA LEU A 30 -4.29 -44.59 -96.19
C LEU A 30 -4.21 -43.07 -96.17
N ARG A 31 -4.74 -42.38 -97.19
CA ARG A 31 -4.81 -40.90 -97.21
C ARG A 31 -5.74 -40.33 -96.13
N SER A 32 -6.86 -40.99 -95.84
CA SER A 32 -7.73 -40.57 -94.73
C SER A 32 -7.08 -40.83 -93.38
N GLN A 33 -6.39 -41.97 -93.20
CA GLN A 33 -5.65 -42.28 -91.99
C GLN A 33 -4.50 -41.29 -91.76
N LEU A 34 -3.73 -40.95 -92.79
CA LEU A 34 -2.66 -39.97 -92.69
C LEU A 34 -3.19 -38.56 -92.33
N ARG A 35 -4.34 -38.15 -92.88
CA ARG A 35 -4.99 -36.88 -92.50
C ARG A 35 -5.47 -36.91 -91.05
N SER A 36 -6.05 -38.02 -90.60
CA SER A 36 -6.48 -38.22 -89.20
C SER A 36 -5.28 -38.17 -88.24
N THR A 37 -4.18 -38.86 -88.55
CA THR A 37 -3.00 -38.86 -87.70
C THR A 37 -2.30 -37.51 -87.65
N VAL A 38 -2.28 -36.75 -88.76
CA VAL A 38 -1.78 -35.37 -88.78
C VAL A 38 -2.65 -34.44 -87.94
N GLN A 39 -3.98 -34.61 -87.96
CA GLN A 39 -4.90 -33.85 -87.09
C GLN A 39 -4.70 -34.20 -85.62
N GLU A 40 -4.57 -35.48 -85.27
CA GLU A 40 -4.28 -35.95 -83.91
C GLU A 40 -2.94 -35.43 -83.40
N LEU A 41 -1.88 -35.42 -84.22
CA LEU A 41 -0.56 -34.89 -83.84
C LEU A 41 -0.63 -33.39 -83.54
N ARG A 42 -1.37 -32.64 -84.36
CA ARG A 42 -1.56 -31.20 -84.16
C ARG A 42 -2.35 -30.92 -82.88
N GLN A 43 -3.41 -31.70 -82.63
CA GLN A 43 -4.21 -31.59 -81.41
C GLN A 43 -3.42 -32.00 -80.14
N LEU A 44 -2.54 -32.98 -80.24
CA LEU A 44 -1.62 -33.35 -79.15
C LEU A 44 -0.56 -32.26 -78.90
N GLN A 45 -0.02 -31.63 -79.95
CA GLN A 45 0.89 -30.49 -79.80
C GLN A 45 0.20 -29.29 -79.13
N ASP A 46 -1.01 -28.95 -79.55
CA ASP A 46 -1.79 -27.86 -78.94
C ASP A 46 -2.12 -28.16 -77.47
N ASN A 47 -2.52 -29.41 -77.17
CA ASN A 47 -2.74 -29.86 -75.78
C ASN A 47 -1.45 -29.82 -74.94
N GLN A 48 -0.30 -30.19 -75.51
CA GLN A 48 0.98 -30.12 -74.81
C GLN A 48 1.36 -28.67 -74.50
N ALA A 49 1.18 -27.76 -75.45
CA ALA A 49 1.42 -26.33 -75.26
C ALA A 49 0.48 -25.76 -74.17
N GLN A 50 -0.81 -26.13 -74.21
CA GLN A 50 -1.78 -25.71 -73.21
C GLN A 50 -1.43 -26.23 -71.81
N LEU A 51 -1.08 -27.52 -71.68
CA LEU A 51 -0.68 -28.09 -70.39
C LEU A 51 0.61 -27.48 -69.84
N GLN A 52 1.57 -27.11 -70.70
CA GLN A 52 2.77 -26.39 -70.27
C GLN A 52 2.43 -24.97 -69.79
N ALA A 53 1.52 -24.27 -70.47
CA ALA A 53 1.04 -22.96 -70.05
C ALA A 53 0.29 -23.03 -68.71
N ASP A 54 -0.60 -24.01 -68.55
CA ASP A 54 -1.36 -24.22 -67.32
C ASP A 54 -0.44 -24.63 -66.16
N LYS A 55 0.57 -25.47 -66.42
CA LYS A 55 1.58 -25.83 -65.43
C LYS A 55 2.39 -24.61 -64.98
N ALA A 56 2.84 -23.78 -65.91
CA ALA A 56 3.58 -22.55 -65.57
C ALA A 56 2.71 -21.57 -64.79
N ALA A 57 1.42 -21.45 -65.13
CA ALA A 57 0.46 -20.64 -64.38
C ALA A 57 0.23 -21.18 -62.96
N ALA A 58 0.06 -22.50 -62.81
CA ALA A 58 -0.12 -23.16 -61.53
C ALA A 58 1.15 -23.08 -60.64
N GLU A 59 2.34 -23.22 -61.23
CA GLU A 59 3.61 -23.04 -60.53
C GLU A 59 3.76 -21.60 -60.03
N LYS A 60 3.43 -20.61 -60.86
CA LYS A 60 3.42 -19.20 -60.46
C LYS A 60 2.43 -18.94 -59.32
N GLN A 61 1.21 -19.45 -59.43
CA GLN A 61 0.20 -19.32 -58.36
C GLN A 61 0.63 -20.00 -57.06
N ARG A 62 1.28 -21.17 -57.14
CA ARG A 62 1.85 -21.85 -55.97
C ARG A 62 2.94 -21.00 -55.33
N ASP A 63 3.84 -20.44 -56.12
CA ASP A 63 4.96 -19.64 -55.62
C ASP A 63 4.46 -18.33 -55.00
N ASP A 64 3.47 -17.69 -55.62
CA ASP A 64 2.79 -16.50 -55.08
C ASP A 64 2.07 -16.83 -53.76
N ALA A 65 1.35 -17.96 -53.70
CA ALA A 65 0.67 -18.40 -52.49
C ALA A 65 1.65 -18.76 -51.35
N LEU A 66 2.78 -19.39 -51.68
CA LEU A 66 3.86 -19.68 -50.73
C LEU A 66 4.51 -18.39 -50.21
N ALA A 67 4.71 -17.39 -51.07
CA ALA A 67 5.22 -16.09 -50.68
C ALA A 67 4.24 -15.37 -49.73
N GLN A 68 2.95 -15.40 -50.04
CA GLN A 68 1.90 -14.83 -49.17
C GLN A 68 1.81 -15.55 -47.81
N LEU A 69 1.91 -16.88 -47.80
CA LEU A 69 1.92 -17.66 -46.56
C LEU A 69 3.11 -17.30 -45.66
N LYS A 70 4.31 -17.17 -46.25
CA LYS A 70 5.51 -16.74 -45.51
C LYS A 70 5.35 -15.32 -44.96
N ALA A 71 4.82 -14.40 -45.77
CA ALA A 71 4.57 -13.02 -45.34
C ALA A 71 3.55 -12.96 -44.20
N ALA A 72 2.44 -13.69 -44.30
CA ALA A 72 1.41 -13.77 -43.27
C ALA A 72 1.96 -14.41 -41.98
N GLN A 73 2.76 -15.48 -42.08
CA GLN A 73 3.43 -16.08 -40.91
C GLN A 73 4.39 -15.10 -40.24
N ALA A 74 5.17 -14.34 -41.00
CA ALA A 74 6.08 -13.33 -40.44
C ALA A 74 5.33 -12.21 -39.72
N GLN A 75 4.22 -11.72 -40.29
CA GLN A 75 3.36 -10.72 -39.66
C GLN A 75 2.73 -11.23 -38.35
N LEU A 76 2.27 -12.48 -38.33
CA LEU A 76 1.73 -13.12 -37.13
C LEU A 76 2.79 -13.30 -36.04
N ALA A 77 4.03 -13.64 -36.41
CA ALA A 77 5.13 -13.75 -35.47
C ALA A 77 5.48 -12.39 -34.85
N ALA A 78 5.55 -11.33 -35.67
CA ALA A 78 5.79 -9.97 -35.22
C ALA A 78 4.69 -9.46 -34.28
N ALA A 79 3.42 -9.58 -34.68
CA ALA A 79 2.29 -9.14 -33.86
C ALA A 79 2.20 -9.90 -32.51
N ARG A 80 2.52 -11.20 -32.49
CA ARG A 80 2.62 -11.97 -31.24
C ARG A 80 3.80 -11.54 -30.37
N GLY A 81 4.92 -11.16 -30.98
CA GLY A 81 6.06 -10.59 -30.26
C GLY A 81 5.72 -9.26 -29.58
N ASP A 82 5.09 -8.34 -30.31
CA ASP A 82 4.70 -7.01 -29.80
C ASP A 82 3.67 -7.10 -28.67
N THR A 83 2.64 -7.94 -28.85
CA THR A 83 1.63 -8.16 -27.78
C THR A 83 2.23 -8.82 -26.54
N GLY A 84 3.19 -9.74 -26.71
CA GLY A 84 3.94 -10.33 -25.60
C GLY A 84 4.77 -9.28 -24.84
N ALA A 85 5.46 -8.39 -25.55
CA ALA A 85 6.23 -7.31 -24.96
C ALA A 85 5.35 -6.30 -24.22
N GLU A 86 4.19 -5.92 -24.78
CA GLU A 86 3.25 -5.01 -24.14
C GLU A 86 2.63 -5.64 -22.87
N ALA A 87 2.29 -6.94 -22.90
CA ALA A 87 1.81 -7.65 -21.73
C ALA A 87 2.88 -7.74 -20.63
N ALA A 88 4.15 -7.95 -20.99
CA ALA A 88 5.26 -7.94 -20.05
C ALA A 88 5.47 -6.56 -19.42
N ALA A 89 5.43 -5.48 -20.23
CA ALA A 89 5.54 -4.11 -19.76
C ALA A 89 4.40 -3.75 -18.78
N LYS A 90 3.15 -4.14 -19.09
CA LYS A 90 2.00 -3.92 -18.18
C LYS A 90 2.17 -4.66 -16.86
N ARG A 91 2.68 -5.90 -16.87
CA ARG A 91 2.97 -6.66 -15.64
C ARG A 91 4.08 -6.02 -14.82
N ALA A 92 5.15 -5.56 -15.47
CA ALA A 92 6.25 -4.86 -14.80
C ALA A 92 5.76 -3.56 -14.14
N LEU A 93 4.96 -2.75 -14.84
CA LEU A 93 4.38 -1.54 -14.29
C LEU A 93 3.45 -1.82 -13.09
N ALA A 94 2.62 -2.88 -13.18
CA ALA A 94 1.75 -3.29 -12.09
C ALA A 94 2.56 -3.76 -10.87
N ALA A 95 3.65 -4.51 -11.08
CA ALA A 95 4.55 -4.93 -10.02
C ALA A 95 5.26 -3.73 -9.37
N GLU A 96 5.73 -2.76 -10.15
CA GLU A 96 6.35 -1.54 -9.63
C GLU A 96 5.36 -0.72 -8.79
N ARG A 97 4.12 -0.57 -9.27
CA ARG A 97 3.06 0.11 -8.50
C ARG A 97 2.76 -0.60 -7.18
N ALA A 98 2.63 -1.93 -7.22
CA ALA A 98 2.42 -2.73 -6.01
C ALA A 98 3.58 -2.59 -5.01
N ALA A 99 4.83 -2.59 -5.49
CA ALA A 99 6.00 -2.35 -4.66
C ALA A 99 5.99 -0.95 -4.04
N ARG A 100 5.71 0.10 -4.83
CA ARG A 100 5.59 1.48 -4.31
C ARG A 100 4.47 1.63 -3.29
N GLU A 101 3.35 0.94 -3.46
CA GLU A 101 2.27 0.94 -2.46
C GLU A 101 2.67 0.23 -1.17
N GLN A 102 3.46 -0.85 -1.25
CA GLN A 102 4.01 -1.52 -0.07
C GLN A 102 5.00 -0.61 0.66
N ASP A 103 5.88 0.07 -0.08
CA ASP A 103 6.83 1.03 0.48
C ASP A 103 6.12 2.25 1.10
N ALA A 104 5.07 2.76 0.45
CA ALA A 104 4.26 3.83 1.02
C ALA A 104 3.57 3.39 2.33
N ARG A 105 3.07 2.15 2.37
CA ARG A 105 2.48 1.56 3.58
C ARG A 105 3.51 1.36 4.69
N SER A 106 4.72 0.91 4.36
CA SER A 106 5.79 0.73 5.36
C SER A 106 6.24 2.08 5.91
N LEU A 107 6.46 3.08 5.05
CA LEU A 107 6.79 4.45 5.46
C LEU A 107 5.71 5.08 6.34
N ALA A 108 4.43 4.88 6.02
CA ALA A 108 3.33 5.36 6.85
C ALA A 108 3.35 4.71 8.24
N LYS A 109 3.60 3.40 8.32
CA LYS A 109 3.74 2.68 9.60
C LYS A 109 4.93 3.20 10.41
N TYR A 110 6.08 3.40 9.77
CA TYR A 110 7.26 3.94 10.46
C TYR A 110 7.00 5.34 11.03
N LYS A 111 6.38 6.23 10.26
CA LYS A 111 5.98 7.56 10.73
C LYS A 111 5.03 7.48 11.92
N ALA A 112 3.97 6.69 11.82
CA ALA A 112 3.02 6.51 12.91
C ALA A 112 3.70 5.96 14.18
N SER A 113 4.60 4.98 14.05
CA SER A 113 5.35 4.45 15.19
C SER A 113 6.30 5.47 15.80
N TYR A 114 6.88 6.35 14.99
CA TYR A 114 7.78 7.41 15.46
C TYR A 114 6.99 8.49 16.22
N ASP A 115 5.84 8.89 15.70
CA ASP A 115 4.95 9.86 16.35
C ASP A 115 4.43 9.32 17.69
N ASP A 116 4.07 8.03 17.75
CA ASP A 116 3.67 7.36 18.99
C ASP A 116 4.82 7.32 20.01
N LEU A 117 6.03 6.96 19.57
CA LEU A 117 7.21 6.94 20.44
C LEU A 117 7.55 8.34 20.97
N LEU A 118 7.39 9.37 20.15
CA LEU A 118 7.58 10.76 20.55
C LEU A 118 6.53 11.21 21.57
N ALA A 119 5.26 10.81 21.39
CA ALA A 119 4.20 11.08 22.33
C ALA A 119 4.44 10.39 23.69
N VAL A 120 4.87 9.13 23.66
CA VAL A 120 5.24 8.37 24.86
C VAL A 120 6.44 9.02 25.57
N SER A 121 7.47 9.44 24.83
CA SER A 121 8.63 10.13 25.40
C SER A 121 8.22 11.42 26.11
N ARG A 122 7.44 12.28 25.44
CA ARG A 122 6.96 13.54 26.03
C ARG A 122 6.12 13.31 27.28
N THR A 123 5.29 12.27 27.28
CA THR A 123 4.48 11.89 28.44
C THR A 123 5.37 11.42 29.59
N ARG A 124 6.39 10.61 29.32
CA ARG A 124 7.38 10.16 30.31
C ARG A 124 8.18 11.32 30.88
N ASP A 125 8.60 12.26 30.04
CA ASP A 125 9.33 13.45 30.47
C ASP A 125 8.46 14.32 31.39
N ALA A 126 7.19 14.53 31.02
CA ALA A 126 6.24 15.24 31.85
C ALA A 126 6.01 14.54 33.20
N GLN A 127 5.82 13.22 33.20
CA GLN A 127 5.69 12.42 34.42
C GLN A 127 6.94 12.50 35.30
N HIS A 128 8.13 12.48 34.71
CA HIS A 128 9.39 12.59 35.43
C HIS A 128 9.53 13.97 36.09
N VAL A 129 9.21 15.05 35.36
CA VAL A 129 9.21 16.41 35.93
C VAL A 129 8.21 16.53 37.07
N GLN A 130 7.00 16.00 36.93
CA GLN A 130 5.99 16.01 38.00
C GLN A 130 6.47 15.22 39.22
N ALA A 131 7.00 14.01 39.03
CA ALA A 131 7.55 13.21 40.11
C ALA A 131 8.71 13.91 40.84
N GLN A 132 9.59 14.62 40.12
CA GLN A 132 10.65 15.42 40.73
C GLN A 132 10.11 16.59 41.55
N GLN A 133 9.05 17.27 41.08
CA GLN A 133 8.40 18.34 41.83
C GLN A 133 7.73 17.81 43.09
N ASP A 134 7.05 16.67 43.00
CA ASP A 134 6.42 16.01 44.15
C ASP A 134 7.48 15.60 45.18
N LEU A 135 8.59 15.00 44.75
CA LEU A 135 9.70 14.65 45.65
C LEU A 135 10.28 15.89 46.34
N ALA A 136 10.56 16.97 45.59
CA ALA A 136 11.06 18.21 46.18
C ALA A 136 10.08 18.84 47.18
N ALA A 137 8.77 18.78 46.89
CA ALA A 137 7.74 19.25 47.81
C ALA A 137 7.69 18.40 49.09
N ARG A 138 7.82 17.07 48.97
CA ARG A 138 7.86 16.16 50.13
C ARG A 138 9.13 16.34 50.96
N ASP A 139 10.29 16.50 50.32
CA ASP A 139 11.54 16.81 51.03
C ASP A 139 11.44 18.12 51.82
N THR A 140 10.78 19.13 51.25
CA THR A 140 10.54 20.40 51.93
C THR A 140 9.61 20.22 53.14
N GLN A 141 8.55 19.41 53.00
CA GLN A 141 7.66 19.06 54.11
C GLN A 141 8.40 18.32 55.21
N LEU A 142 9.24 17.33 54.87
CA LEU A 142 10.02 16.57 55.84
C LEU A 142 10.98 17.47 56.63
N LYS A 143 11.74 18.33 55.95
CA LYS A 143 12.63 19.31 56.61
C LYS A 143 11.87 20.25 57.54
N THR A 144 10.66 20.64 57.16
CA THR A 144 9.80 21.49 57.99
C THR A 144 9.34 20.73 59.23
N CYS A 145 8.86 19.50 59.08
CA CYS A 145 8.47 18.63 60.18
C CYS A 145 9.65 18.37 61.14
N GLU A 146 10.84 18.11 60.62
CA GLU A 146 12.07 17.93 61.40
C GLU A 146 12.42 19.18 62.22
N ALA A 147 12.33 20.37 61.61
CA ALA A 147 12.57 21.64 62.31
C ALA A 147 11.55 21.89 63.43
N HIS A 148 10.26 21.63 63.18
CA HIS A 148 9.21 21.71 64.20
C HIS A 148 9.43 20.70 65.33
N ASN A 149 9.80 19.47 65.00
CA ASN A 149 10.11 18.45 65.99
C ASN A 149 11.29 18.86 66.88
N ALA A 150 12.39 19.34 66.28
CA ALA A 150 13.55 19.84 67.02
C ALA A 150 13.19 21.05 67.90
N ALA A 151 12.31 21.95 67.43
CA ALA A 151 11.83 23.07 68.22
C ALA A 151 11.00 22.60 69.42
N LEU A 152 10.07 21.66 69.23
CA LEU A 152 9.27 21.10 70.31
C LEU A 152 10.13 20.36 71.35
N TYR A 153 11.13 19.60 70.92
CA TYR A 153 12.09 18.97 71.84
C TYR A 153 12.85 20.00 72.67
N ARG A 154 13.32 21.09 72.07
CA ARG A 154 14.00 22.18 72.78
C ARG A 154 13.09 22.82 73.83
N VAL A 155 11.87 23.20 73.45
CA VAL A 155 10.91 23.79 74.38
C VAL A 155 10.56 22.81 75.50
N GLY A 156 10.39 21.52 75.19
CA GLY A 156 10.18 20.48 76.20
C GLY A 156 11.33 20.39 77.22
N HIS A 157 12.58 20.46 76.77
CA HIS A 157 13.74 20.52 77.66
C HIS A 157 13.78 21.81 78.48
N GLU A 158 13.47 22.97 77.90
CA GLU A 158 13.40 24.24 78.64
C GLU A 158 12.31 24.23 79.73
N ILE A 159 11.17 23.56 79.50
CA ILE A 159 10.12 23.40 80.51
C ILE A 159 10.60 22.50 81.67
N LEU A 160 11.27 21.38 81.35
CA LEU A 160 11.83 20.48 82.37
C LEU A 160 12.90 21.17 83.21
N ASP A 161 13.80 21.90 82.56
CA ASP A 161 14.86 22.68 83.21
C ASP A 161 14.28 23.78 84.13
N ALA A 162 13.25 24.50 83.65
CA ALA A 162 12.54 25.49 84.46
C ALA A 162 11.87 24.86 85.68
N TYR A 163 11.28 23.67 85.54
CA TYR A 163 10.67 22.94 86.66
C TYR A 163 11.71 22.54 87.72
N GLU A 164 12.88 22.04 87.29
CA GLU A 164 13.98 21.68 88.19
C GLU A 164 14.48 22.89 89.00
N HIS A 165 14.68 24.04 88.35
CA HIS A 165 15.20 25.25 88.99
C HIS A 165 14.17 25.96 89.89
N VAL A 166 12.87 25.88 89.56
CA VAL A 166 11.78 26.42 90.40
C VAL A 166 11.64 25.63 91.71
N GLY A 167 11.93 24.32 91.73
CA GLY A 167 11.72 23.48 92.91
C GLY A 167 12.55 23.87 94.14
N ILE A 168 13.79 24.32 93.94
CA ILE A 168 14.74 24.50 95.05
C ILE A 168 14.75 25.93 95.59
N GLY A 169 14.78 26.96 94.73
CA GLY A 169 14.81 28.36 95.18
C GLY A 169 13.45 28.91 95.63
N THR A 170 12.38 28.46 94.98
CA THR A 170 11.03 29.02 95.19
C THR A 170 10.32 28.40 96.39
N PHE A 171 10.67 27.19 96.81
CA PHE A 171 10.16 26.57 98.05
C PHE A 171 10.60 27.34 99.31
N PHE A 172 11.85 27.84 99.34
CA PHE A 172 12.32 28.70 100.42
C PHE A 172 11.66 30.10 100.41
N ALA A 173 11.37 30.66 99.23
CA ALA A 173 10.69 31.96 99.10
C ALA A 173 9.15 31.90 99.34
N SER A 174 8.51 30.75 99.12
CA SER A 174 7.04 30.58 99.24
C SER A 174 6.52 30.64 100.68
N ARG A 175 7.40 30.64 101.70
CA ARG A 175 7.03 30.86 103.11
C ARG A 175 6.86 32.33 103.48
N GLN A 176 7.06 33.26 102.54
CA GLN A 176 6.91 34.70 102.77
C GLN A 176 5.56 35.24 102.23
N PRO A 177 4.89 36.18 102.94
CA PRO A 177 3.51 36.62 102.67
C PRO A 177 3.29 37.46 101.38
N PHE A 178 4.22 37.46 100.42
CA PHE A 178 4.14 38.22 99.15
C PHE A 178 4.04 37.32 97.90
N ALA A 179 3.37 36.17 98.01
CA ALA A 179 3.26 35.17 96.94
C ALA A 179 2.47 35.63 95.67
N GLN A 180 1.90 36.84 95.64
CA GLN A 180 1.22 37.37 94.45
C GLN A 180 2.17 37.57 93.27
N SER A 181 3.39 38.05 93.50
CA SER A 181 4.38 38.20 92.42
C SER A 181 4.86 36.86 91.85
N ALA A 182 4.84 35.79 92.66
CA ALA A 182 5.15 34.45 92.19
C ALA A 182 4.05 33.90 91.26
N ARG A 183 2.77 34.16 91.57
CA ARG A 183 1.64 33.75 90.71
C ARG A 183 1.73 34.37 89.32
N VAL A 184 1.95 35.68 89.23
CA VAL A 184 2.10 36.37 87.93
C VAL A 184 3.26 35.80 87.12
N ARG A 185 4.40 35.49 87.76
CA ARG A 185 5.54 34.86 87.09
C ARG A 185 5.22 33.46 86.56
N TYR A 186 4.41 32.67 87.28
CA TYR A 186 3.96 31.36 86.80
C TYR A 186 2.99 31.49 85.62
N ASP A 187 2.09 32.47 85.66
CA ASP A 187 1.17 32.75 84.55
C ASP A 187 1.94 33.20 83.29
N GLU A 188 2.95 34.07 83.45
CA GLU A 188 3.85 34.49 82.36
C GLU A 188 4.66 33.30 81.78
N LEU A 189 5.17 32.41 82.63
CA LEU A 189 5.85 31.18 82.18
C LEU A 189 4.90 30.26 81.42
N ALA A 190 3.68 30.04 81.94
CA ALA A 190 2.68 29.21 81.31
C ALA A 190 2.28 29.75 79.93
N GLN A 191 2.10 31.07 79.81
CA GLN A 191 1.83 31.73 78.53
C GLN A 191 3.01 31.57 77.57
N ARG A 192 4.24 31.92 77.99
CA ARG A 192 5.44 31.84 77.15
C ARG A 192 5.67 30.43 76.59
N TYR A 193 5.58 29.41 77.43
CA TYR A 193 5.78 28.03 76.99
C TYR A 193 4.59 27.50 76.20
N GLY A 194 3.36 27.94 76.52
CA GLY A 194 2.17 27.65 75.73
C GLY A 194 2.29 28.16 74.30
N ASP A 195 2.71 29.42 74.14
CA ASP A 195 2.94 30.04 72.83
C ASP A 195 4.06 29.32 72.05
N ALA A 196 5.15 28.95 72.74
CA ALA A 196 6.28 28.24 72.13
C ALA A 196 5.89 26.81 71.66
N LEU A 197 5.10 26.08 72.45
CA LEU A 197 4.55 24.77 72.06
C LEU A 197 3.58 24.91 70.88
N TYR A 198 2.73 25.95 70.92
CA TYR A 198 1.77 26.20 69.86
C TYR A 198 2.46 26.56 68.54
N ALA A 199 3.48 27.43 68.57
CA ALA A 199 4.29 27.78 67.40
C ALA A 199 5.11 26.58 66.86
N GLY A 200 5.51 25.66 67.74
CA GLY A 200 6.22 24.44 67.36
C GLY A 200 5.32 23.38 66.72
N LYS A 201 4.00 23.48 66.82
CA LYS A 201 3.06 22.50 66.25
C LYS A 201 3.05 22.57 64.72
N TYR A 202 3.32 21.45 64.06
CA TYR A 202 3.18 21.36 62.61
C TYR A 202 1.70 21.38 62.19
N ASP A 203 1.35 22.28 61.29
CA ASP A 203 0.04 22.34 60.64
C ASP A 203 0.20 22.08 59.13
N ALA A 204 -0.27 20.92 58.69
CA ALA A 204 -0.25 20.51 57.29
C ALA A 204 -1.19 21.35 56.41
N ALA A 205 -2.26 21.91 56.99
CA ALA A 205 -3.27 22.68 56.26
C ALA A 205 -2.84 24.14 56.06
N ALA A 206 -2.13 24.74 57.02
CA ALA A 206 -1.62 26.11 56.91
C ALA A 206 -0.57 26.31 55.80
N ARG A 207 0.01 25.22 55.26
CA ARG A 207 1.06 25.27 54.24
C ARG A 207 0.76 24.48 52.96
N ALA A 208 -0.46 23.97 52.77
CA ALA A 208 -0.84 23.47 51.45
C ALA A 208 -0.56 24.58 50.42
N PRO A 209 0.30 24.35 49.40
CA PRO A 209 0.49 25.36 48.38
C PRO A 209 -0.90 25.61 47.77
N ALA A 210 -1.29 26.87 47.66
CA ALA A 210 -2.50 27.26 46.95
C ALA A 210 -2.37 26.70 45.53
N ALA A 211 -2.94 25.51 45.31
CA ALA A 211 -3.17 24.96 44.00
C ALA A 211 -4.09 25.97 43.32
N ALA A 212 -3.50 26.80 42.46
CA ALA A 212 -4.25 27.76 41.67
C ALA A 212 -5.40 27.02 40.98
N PRO A 213 -6.65 27.49 41.08
CA PRO A 213 -7.76 26.84 40.40
C PRO A 213 -7.59 27.07 38.90
N ALA A 214 -7.05 26.08 38.19
CA ALA A 214 -7.01 26.05 36.74
C ALA A 214 -8.42 25.98 36.08
N SER A 215 -9.51 25.99 36.88
CA SER A 215 -10.88 26.00 36.34
C SER A 215 -11.50 27.39 36.16
N ALA A 216 -10.88 28.48 36.66
CA ALA A 216 -11.42 29.84 36.49
C ALA A 216 -11.06 30.48 35.14
N ALA A 217 -9.92 30.12 34.54
CA ALA A 217 -9.50 30.66 33.24
C ALA A 217 -10.36 30.13 32.07
N ALA A 218 -10.86 28.89 32.14
CA ALA A 218 -11.72 28.30 31.11
C ALA A 218 -13.13 28.93 31.08
N ALA A 219 -13.66 29.41 32.22
CA ALA A 219 -14.97 30.06 32.28
C ALA A 219 -14.95 31.50 31.71
N SER A 220 -13.81 32.20 31.79
CA SER A 220 -13.66 33.56 31.23
C SER A 220 -13.48 33.60 29.71
N ALA A 221 -12.93 32.53 29.11
CA ALA A 221 -12.83 32.41 27.66
C ALA A 221 -14.17 32.08 26.98
N ALA A 222 -15.06 31.37 27.69
CA ALA A 222 -16.40 31.03 27.18
C ALA A 222 -17.38 32.22 27.19
N SER A 223 -17.24 33.18 28.12
CA SER A 223 -18.10 34.36 28.17
C SER A 223 -17.66 35.49 27.22
N ALA A 224 -16.39 35.56 26.85
CA ALA A 224 -15.87 36.51 25.87
C ALA A 224 -16.23 36.13 24.41
N GLY A 225 -16.44 34.85 24.11
CA GLY A 225 -16.92 34.39 22.81
C GLY A 225 -18.41 34.68 22.55
N ALA A 226 -19.21 34.76 23.61
CA ALA A 226 -20.66 35.00 23.51
C ALA A 226 -21.03 36.48 23.31
N SER A 227 -20.20 37.43 23.77
CA SER A 227 -20.46 38.87 23.60
C SER A 227 -19.99 39.42 22.24
N ALA A 228 -19.04 38.76 21.57
CA ALA A 228 -18.57 39.14 20.23
C ALA A 228 -19.54 38.72 19.10
N GLY A 229 -20.40 37.71 19.33
CA GLY A 229 -21.39 37.25 18.34
C GLY A 229 -22.66 38.09 18.24
N ALA A 230 -22.96 38.94 19.24
CA ALA A 230 -24.21 39.71 19.31
C ALA A 230 -24.12 41.13 18.70
N SER A 231 -22.92 41.61 18.32
CA SER A 231 -22.73 42.94 17.72
C SER A 231 -22.58 42.94 16.19
N ALA A 232 -22.69 41.79 15.52
CA ALA A 232 -22.48 41.66 14.07
C ALA A 232 -23.77 41.49 13.23
N SER A 233 -24.97 41.64 13.82
CA SER A 233 -26.26 41.46 13.12
C SER A 233 -27.16 42.71 13.14
N GLY A 234 -26.59 43.89 13.39
CA GLY A 234 -27.31 45.15 13.41
C GLY A 234 -26.66 46.20 12.52
N GLN A 235 -26.72 46.00 11.20
CA GLN A 235 -26.72 47.05 10.17
C GLN A 235 -27.07 46.44 8.80
#